data_AF-A0A067M756-F1
#
_entry.id   AF-A0A067M756-F1
#
_cell.length_a   1.000
_cell.length_b   1.000
_cell.length_c   1.000
_cell.angle_alpha   90.00
_cell.angle_beta   90.00
_cell.angle_gamma   90.00
#
_symmetry.space_group_name_H-M   'P 1'
#
loop_
_entity.id
_entity.type
_entity.pdbx_description
1 polymer ?
#
loop_
_entity_poly.entity_id
_entity_poly.type
_entity_poly.pdbx_seq_one_letter_code
_entity_poly.pdbx_strand_id
1 'polypeptide(L)'
;KYLLSYSDWELLEQVAEVLKIPHQVQQVMSSKTTPSLSMAVPAMEAMVQGWDILEAKMPHLSVMISAGRLKIQQYLSVMRNQKAYVIAMVLNPSCKLHWIDTHW
;
A
#
# COMPACT_ATOMS: atom_id res chain seq x y z
N LYS A 1 -12.15 34.09 9.56
CA LYS A 1 -11.30 33.16 10.33
C LYS A 1 -12.00 31.80 10.29
N TYR A 2 -11.62 30.91 9.38
CA TYR A 2 -12.25 29.59 9.28
C TYR A 2 -11.69 28.71 10.39
N LEU A 3 -12.33 28.72 11.57
CA LEU A 3 -12.04 27.71 12.58
C LEU A 3 -12.75 26.43 12.17
N LEU A 4 -11.97 25.38 11.95
CA LEU A 4 -12.47 24.01 11.80
C LEU A 4 -13.24 23.65 13.08
N SER A 5 -14.44 23.10 12.90
CA SER A 5 -15.21 22.54 14.00
C SER A 5 -14.53 21.27 14.53
N TYR A 6 -14.94 20.81 15.70
CA TYR A 6 -14.43 19.56 16.26
C TYR A 6 -14.65 18.37 15.30
N SER A 7 -15.82 18.31 14.65
CA SER A 7 -16.13 17.28 13.65
C SER A 7 -15.25 17.36 12.40
N ASP A 8 -14.83 18.56 11.99
CA ASP A 8 -13.94 18.70 10.84
C ASP A 8 -12.53 18.18 11.17
N TRP A 9 -12.06 18.41 12.41
CA TRP A 9 -10.81 17.86 12.89
C TRP A 9 -10.84 16.33 12.97
N GLU A 10 -11.94 15.77 13.49
CA GLU A 10 -12.13 14.32 13.55
C GLU A 10 -12.12 13.70 12.14
N LEU A 11 -12.80 14.33 11.18
CA LEU A 11 -12.77 13.89 9.79
C LEU A 11 -11.34 13.94 9.21
N LEU A 12 -10.59 15.01 9.48
CA LEU A 12 -9.21 15.15 9.03
C LEU A 12 -8.28 14.07 9.62
N GLU A 13 -8.47 13.70 10.89
CA GLU A 13 -7.71 12.61 11.53
C GLU A 13 -7.99 11.27 10.85
N GLN A 14 -9.25 10.98 10.53
CA GLN A 14 -9.62 9.76 9.83
C GLN A 14 -9.09 9.73 8.39
N VAL A 15 -9.14 10.87 7.69
CA VAL A 15 -8.50 11.02 6.37
C VAL A 15 -6.99 10.80 6.47
N ALA A 16 -6.34 11.32 7.51
CA ALA A 16 -4.92 11.10 7.74
C ALA A 16 -4.60 9.62 8.03
N GLU A 17 -5.46 8.90 8.76
CA GLU A 17 -5.35 7.45 8.97
C GLU A 17 -5.38 6.69 7.64
N VAL A 18 -6.33 7.03 6.75
CA VAL A 18 -6.42 6.46 5.39
C VAL A 18 -5.17 6.74 4.55
N LEU A 19 -4.61 7.95 4.63
CA LEU A 19 -3.41 8.37 3.88
C LEU A 19 -2.09 7.84 4.48
N LYS A 20 -2.11 7.34 5.72
CA LYS A 20 -0.91 6.75 6.34
C LYS A 20 -0.44 5.49 5.64
N ILE A 21 -1.38 4.66 5.14
CA ILE A 21 -1.09 3.43 4.41
C ILE A 21 -0.26 3.71 3.13
N PRO A 22 -0.71 4.55 2.18
CA PRO A 22 0.09 4.86 0.99
C PRO A 22 1.38 5.59 1.33
N HIS A 23 1.41 6.39 2.40
CA HIS A 23 2.65 7.03 2.84
C HIS A 23 3.72 6.01 3.22
N GLN A 24 3.37 4.98 3.99
CA GLN A 24 4.32 3.91 4.37
C GLN A 24 4.84 3.15 3.16
N VAL A 25 3.94 2.78 2.23
CA VAL A 25 4.33 2.12 0.98
C VAL A 25 5.26 3.00 0.15
N GLN A 26 4.93 4.28 0.00
CA GLN A 26 5.77 5.25 -0.71
C GLN A 26 7.16 5.38 -0.09
N GLN A 27 7.26 5.43 1.24
CA GLN A 27 8.56 5.50 1.94
C GLN A 27 9.41 4.27 1.67
N VAL A 28 8.82 3.06 1.78
CA VAL A 28 9.54 1.80 1.48
C VAL A 28 10.02 1.79 0.02
N MET A 29 9.15 2.17 -0.93
CA MET A 29 9.47 2.18 -2.35
C MET A 29 10.52 3.23 -2.76
N SER A 30 10.61 4.33 -2.00
CA SER A 30 11.56 5.43 -2.26
C SER A 30 12.92 5.19 -1.59
N SER A 31 13.04 4.15 -0.76
CA SER A 31 14.30 3.80 -0.11
C SER A 31 15.30 3.23 -1.13
N LYS A 32 16.56 3.67 -1.05
CA LYS A 32 17.61 3.31 -2.03
C LYS A 32 18.27 1.93 -1.79
N THR A 33 17.92 1.22 -0.73
CA THR A 33 18.78 0.18 -0.12
C THR A 33 18.37 -1.28 -0.36
N THR A 34 17.38 -1.58 -1.20
CA THR A 34 16.98 -2.96 -1.54
C THR A 34 16.23 -2.92 -2.88
N PRO A 35 16.06 -4.02 -3.66
CA PRO A 35 15.30 -3.95 -4.91
C PRO A 35 13.84 -3.61 -4.60
N SER A 36 13.49 -2.32 -4.57
CA SER A 36 12.12 -1.86 -4.28
C SER A 36 11.13 -2.43 -5.30
N LEU A 37 11.62 -2.71 -6.51
CA LEU A 37 10.89 -3.36 -7.58
C LEU A 37 10.35 -4.76 -7.19
N SER A 38 11.13 -5.54 -6.43
CA SER A 38 10.70 -6.87 -5.96
C SER A 38 9.60 -6.79 -4.90
N MET A 39 9.56 -5.70 -4.14
CA MET A 39 8.56 -5.47 -3.08
C MET A 39 7.37 -4.65 -3.57
N ALA A 40 7.43 -4.10 -4.77
CA ALA A 40 6.43 -3.16 -5.27
C ALA A 40 5.05 -3.82 -5.44
N VAL A 41 4.98 -5.03 -6.02
CA VAL A 41 3.72 -5.76 -6.15
C VAL A 41 3.16 -6.17 -4.78
N PRO A 42 3.93 -6.82 -3.88
CA PRO A 42 3.47 -7.14 -2.52
C PRO A 42 2.98 -5.92 -1.73
N ALA A 43 3.69 -4.79 -1.79
CA ALA A 43 3.31 -3.60 -1.04
C ALA A 43 2.02 -2.96 -1.56
N MET A 44 1.81 -2.98 -2.88
CA MET A 44 0.58 -2.48 -3.49
C MET A 44 -0.61 -3.38 -3.14
N GLU A 45 -0.42 -4.70 -3.06
CA GLU A 45 -1.46 -5.63 -2.58
C GLU A 45 -1.80 -5.41 -1.10
N ALA A 46 -0.78 -5.27 -0.24
CA ALA A 46 -0.96 -4.98 1.17
C ALA A 46 -1.71 -3.65 1.39
N MET A 47 -1.47 -2.65 0.53
CA MET A 47 -2.20 -1.39 0.57
C MET A 47 -3.69 -1.55 0.27
N VAL A 48 -4.05 -2.36 -0.73
CA VAL A 48 -5.47 -2.65 -1.04
C VAL A 48 -6.13 -3.33 0.16
N GLN A 49 -5.46 -4.32 0.78
CA GLN A 49 -5.99 -5.01 1.96
C GLN A 49 -6.15 -4.07 3.17
N GLY A 50 -5.18 -3.19 3.43
CA GLY A 50 -5.28 -2.21 4.50
C GLY A 50 -6.44 -1.24 4.31
N TRP A 51 -6.69 -0.84 3.06
CA TRP A 51 -7.85 -0.02 2.72
C TRP A 51 -9.18 -0.77 2.78
N ASP A 52 -9.24 -2.06 2.47
CA ASP A 52 -10.43 -2.90 2.72
C ASP A 52 -10.84 -2.87 4.20
N ILE A 53 -9.86 -2.99 5.11
CA ILE A 53 -10.09 -2.96 6.56
C ILE A 53 -10.57 -1.56 6.99
N LEU A 54 -9.94 -0.49 6.50
CA LEU A 54 -10.35 0.88 6.83
C LEU A 54 -11.72 1.24 6.27
N GLU A 55 -12.07 0.76 5.07
CA GLU A 55 -13.39 0.97 4.47
C GLU A 55 -14.50 0.34 5.31
N ALA A 56 -14.26 -0.86 5.86
CA ALA A 56 -15.18 -1.51 6.79
C ALA A 56 -15.32 -0.74 8.12
N LYS A 57 -14.23 -0.12 8.61
CA LYS A 57 -14.21 0.68 9.85
C LYS A 57 -14.81 2.08 9.67
N MET A 58 -14.69 2.67 8.48
CA MET A 58 -15.05 4.06 8.17
C MET A 58 -15.89 4.14 6.90
N PRO A 59 -17.14 3.62 6.91
CA PRO A 59 -17.96 3.52 5.71
C PRO A 59 -18.29 4.88 5.08
N HIS A 60 -18.33 5.96 5.86
CA HIS A 60 -18.53 7.32 5.36
C HIS A 60 -17.35 7.84 4.51
N LEU A 61 -16.17 7.22 4.60
CA LEU A 61 -15.02 7.46 3.74
C LEU A 61 -14.91 6.47 2.58
N SER A 62 -15.84 5.54 2.42
CA SER A 62 -15.81 4.50 1.39
C SER A 62 -15.55 5.06 -0.01
N VAL A 63 -16.22 6.16 -0.39
CA VAL A 63 -16.02 6.77 -1.73
C VAL A 63 -14.56 7.19 -1.97
N MET A 64 -13.90 7.75 -0.95
CA MET A 64 -12.50 8.15 -1.03
C MET A 64 -11.59 6.91 -1.09
N ILE A 65 -11.84 5.94 -0.22
CA ILE A 65 -11.03 4.72 -0.10
C ILE A 65 -11.14 3.88 -1.37
N SER A 66 -12.36 3.68 -1.90
CA SER A 66 -12.63 2.93 -3.12
C SER A 66 -11.96 3.57 -4.34
N ALA A 67 -11.95 4.90 -4.44
CA ALA A 67 -11.25 5.61 -5.51
C ALA A 67 -9.73 5.37 -5.44
N GLY A 68 -9.14 5.41 -4.24
CA GLY A 68 -7.74 5.03 -4.01
C GLY A 68 -7.47 3.59 -4.43
N ARG A 69 -8.27 2.64 -3.95
CA ARG A 69 -8.15 1.21 -4.26
C ARG A 69 -8.21 0.93 -5.76
N LEU A 70 -9.18 1.49 -6.47
CA LEU A 70 -9.31 1.35 -7.93
C LEU A 70 -8.04 1.80 -8.65
N LYS A 71 -7.46 2.93 -8.23
CA LYS A 71 -6.23 3.45 -8.83
C LYS A 71 -5.05 2.48 -8.63
N ILE A 72 -4.94 1.88 -7.46
CA ILE A 72 -3.87 0.92 -7.15
C ILE A 72 -4.06 -0.41 -7.86
N GLN A 73 -5.30 -0.87 -8.02
CA GLN A 73 -5.61 -2.05 -8.82
C GLN A 73 -5.21 -1.85 -10.30
N GLN A 74 -5.41 -0.65 -10.86
CA GLN A 74 -4.92 -0.32 -12.20
C GLN A 74 -3.39 -0.45 -12.28
N TYR A 75 -2.66 0.12 -11.32
CA TYR A 75 -1.19 0.00 -11.29
C TYR A 75 -0.74 -1.46 -11.14
N LEU A 76 -1.36 -2.23 -10.25
CA LEU A 76 -1.08 -3.66 -10.08
C LEU A 76 -1.28 -4.44 -11.39
N SER A 77 -2.32 -4.13 -12.17
CA SER A 77 -2.53 -4.78 -13.47
C SER A 77 -1.37 -4.54 -14.45
N VAL A 78 -0.84 -3.32 -14.48
CA VAL A 78 0.32 -2.96 -15.31
C VAL A 78 1.58 -3.63 -14.80
N MET A 79 1.81 -3.60 -13.48
CA MET A 79 3.01 -4.20 -12.86
C MET A 79 3.08 -5.71 -13.07
N ARG A 80 1.95 -6.41 -12.92
CA ARG A 80 1.85 -7.86 -13.16
C ARG A 80 2.13 -8.24 -14.61
N ASN A 81 1.83 -7.36 -15.56
CA ASN A 81 2.09 -7.60 -16.98
C ASN A 81 3.54 -7.29 -17.39
N GLN A 82 4.33 -6.68 -16.52
CA GLN A 82 5.71 -6.28 -16.77
C GLN A 82 6.69 -7.32 -16.21
N LYS A 83 7.45 -7.97 -17.09
CA LYS A 83 8.41 -9.03 -16.74
C LYS A 83 9.46 -8.57 -15.72
N ALA A 84 9.80 -7.29 -15.70
CA ALA A 84 10.77 -6.73 -14.77
C ALA A 84 10.38 -6.94 -13.30
N TYR A 85 9.10 -6.78 -12.95
CA TYR A 85 8.63 -7.00 -11.58
C TYR A 85 8.70 -8.48 -11.20
N VAL A 86 8.25 -9.38 -12.10
CA VAL A 86 8.29 -10.83 -11.89
C VAL A 86 9.73 -11.32 -11.70
N ILE A 87 10.64 -10.89 -12.57
CA ILE A 87 12.06 -11.26 -12.49
C ILE A 87 12.69 -10.71 -11.20
N ALA A 88 12.40 -9.46 -10.83
CA ALA A 88 12.91 -8.88 -9.59
C ALA A 88 12.42 -9.62 -8.34
N MET A 89 11.16 -10.06 -8.32
CA MET A 89 10.60 -10.89 -7.24
C MET A 89 11.32 -12.25 -7.13
N VAL A 90 11.51 -12.95 -8.26
CA VAL A 90 12.19 -14.26 -8.29
C VAL A 90 13.65 -14.17 -7.88
N LEU A 91 14.34 -13.10 -8.29
CA LEU A 91 15.76 -12.91 -8.00
C LEU A 91 16.03 -12.41 -6.59
N ASN A 92 15.01 -12.02 -5.81
CA ASN A 92 15.21 -11.50 -4.45
C ASN A 92 15.69 -12.63 -3.50
N PRO A 93 16.96 -12.61 -3.04
CA PRO A 93 17.51 -13.65 -2.18
C PRO A 93 16.83 -13.70 -0.81
N SER A 94 16.25 -12.58 -0.35
CA SER A 94 15.52 -12.51 0.92
C SER A 94 14.33 -13.45 0.96
N CYS A 95 13.65 -13.69 -0.18
CA CYS A 95 12.57 -14.65 -0.27
C CYS A 95 13.07 -16.11 -0.13
N LYS A 96 14.24 -16.43 -0.72
CA LYS A 96 14.86 -17.76 -0.57
C LYS A 96 15.42 -17.98 0.84
N LEU A 97 16.03 -16.96 1.42
CA LEU A 97 16.58 -17.02 2.78
C LEU A 97 15.49 -17.17 3.83
N HIS A 98 14.37 -16.46 3.69
CA HIS A 98 13.21 -16.64 4.59
C HIS A 98 12.68 -18.08 4.55
N TRP A 99 12.61 -18.70 3.37
CA TRP A 99 12.20 -20.10 3.23
C TRP A 99 13.18 -21.07 3.89
N ILE A 100 14.50 -20.86 3.73
CA ILE A 100 15.53 -21.67 4.40
C ILE A 100 15.39 -21.54 5.92
N ASP A 101 15.24 -20.33 6.45
CA ASP A 101 15.09 -20.06 7.88
C ASP A 101 13.81 -20.69 8.49
N THR A 102 12.79 -20.96 7.66
CA THR A 102 11.56 -21.66 8.10
C THR A 102 11.59 -23.17 7.93
N HIS A 103 12.45 -23.73 7.06
CA HIS A 103 12.38 -25.14 6.64
C HIS A 103 13.68 -25.92 6.83
N TRP A 104 14.75 -25.27 7.30
CA TRP A 104 16.05 -25.87 7.57
C TRP A 104 16.51 -25.46 8.97
#